data_AF-A0A973W2P3-F1
#
_entry.id   AF-A0A973W2P3-F1
#
_cell.length_a   1.000
_cell.length_b   1.000
_cell.length_c   1.000
_cell.angle_alpha   90.00
_cell.angle_beta   90.00
_cell.angle_gamma   90.00
#
_symmetry.space_group_name_H-M   'P 1'
#
loop_
_entity.id
_entity.type
_entity.pdbx_description
1 polymer ?
#
loop_
_entity_poly.entity_id
_entity_poly.type
_entity_poly.pdbx_seq_one_letter_code
_entity_poly.pdbx_strand_id
1 'polypeptide(L)'
;MTRIILKCYPASRVDGNVQIAVTSDGPHPQRTVEIVRAAEAEAEFKAYCAEVEATGKGAAVSMSLGRGERAPNGFHKLPGAKTFHPVNI
;
A
#
# COMPACT_ATOMS: atom_id res chain seq x y z
N MET A 1 -9.37 17.65 2.38
CA MET A 1 -8.47 16.72 1.67
C MET A 1 -7.88 15.81 2.73
N THR A 2 -7.82 14.51 2.45
CA THR A 2 -7.36 13.48 3.36
C THR A 2 -5.98 13.03 2.89
N ARG A 3 -4.99 13.03 3.78
CA ARG A 3 -3.67 12.48 3.48
C ARG A 3 -3.69 10.96 3.61
N ILE A 4 -3.26 10.26 2.57
CA ILE A 4 -2.98 8.82 2.62
C ILE A 4 -1.48 8.58 2.45
N ILE A 5 -1.00 7.56 3.12
CA ILE A 5 0.39 7.11 3.12
C ILE A 5 0.40 5.71 2.54
N LEU A 6 0.99 5.58 1.36
CA LEU A 6 1.27 4.33 0.67
C LEU A 6 2.62 3.82 1.14
N LYS A 7 2.63 2.59 1.63
CA LYS A 7 3.82 1.93 2.18
C LYS A 7 4.03 0.64 1.42
N CYS A 8 5.29 0.28 1.22
CA CYS A 8 5.63 -1.08 0.83
C CYS A 8 6.64 -1.67 1.78
N TYR A 9 6.60 -2.99 1.88
CA TYR A 9 7.43 -3.80 2.74
C TYR A 9 7.96 -4.96 1.92
N PRO A 10 9.24 -5.36 2.06
CA PRO A 10 9.74 -6.56 1.41
C PRO A 10 8.94 -7.77 1.90
N ALA A 11 8.61 -8.67 0.99
CA ALA A 11 7.84 -9.85 1.34
C ALA A 11 8.19 -11.05 0.45
N SER A 12 8.04 -12.25 1.02
CA SER A 12 8.42 -13.52 0.38
C SER A 12 7.46 -14.63 0.77
N ARG A 13 7.32 -15.65 -0.09
CA ARG A 13 6.63 -16.90 0.31
C ARG A 13 7.58 -17.80 1.07
N VAL A 14 7.17 -18.22 2.26
CA VAL A 14 7.85 -19.22 3.07
C VAL A 14 6.81 -20.24 3.53
N ASP A 15 7.00 -21.51 3.16
CA ASP A 15 6.10 -22.61 3.51
C ASP A 15 4.61 -22.36 3.19
N GLY A 16 4.33 -21.74 2.05
CA GLY A 16 2.98 -21.40 1.61
C GLY A 16 2.37 -20.16 2.26
N ASN A 17 3.07 -19.53 3.21
CA ASN A 17 2.65 -18.30 3.88
C ASN A 17 3.39 -17.08 3.30
N VAL A 18 2.71 -15.93 3.30
CA VAL A 18 3.33 -14.64 2.96
C VAL A 18 4.00 -14.07 4.21
N GLN A 19 5.33 -14.01 4.20
CA GLN A 19 6.10 -13.36 5.25
C GLN A 19 6.42 -11.92 4.82
N ILE A 20 6.11 -10.96 5.69
CA ILE A 20 6.34 -9.53 5.45
C ILE A 20 7.42 -9.06 6.43
N ALA A 21 8.49 -8.47 5.90
CA ALA A 21 9.50 -7.80 6.70
C ALA A 21 9.08 -6.33 6.88
N VAL A 22 8.63 -5.94 8.07
CA VAL A 22 8.25 -4.55 8.36
C VAL A 22 9.52 -3.73 8.62
N THR A 23 10.15 -3.23 7.56
CA THR A 23 11.36 -2.39 7.58
C THR A 23 11.06 -0.97 7.09
N SER A 24 11.98 -0.03 7.34
CA SER A 24 11.97 1.31 6.74
C SER A 24 12.21 1.26 5.23
N ASP A 25 12.97 0.27 4.77
CA ASP A 25 13.38 0.07 3.40
C ASP A 25 12.54 -1.01 2.74
N GLY A 26 11.50 -0.57 2.03
CA GLY A 26 10.74 -1.41 1.09
C GLY A 26 11.39 -1.40 -0.30
N PRO A 27 10.98 -2.32 -1.21
CA PRO A 27 11.47 -2.33 -2.59
C PRO A 27 11.16 -1.03 -3.36
N HIS A 28 10.24 -0.21 -2.86
CA HIS A 28 9.88 1.11 -3.38
C HIS A 28 9.69 2.13 -2.23
N PRO A 29 10.11 3.40 -2.36
CA PRO A 29 9.96 4.37 -1.28
C PRO A 29 8.48 4.65 -0.96
N GLN A 30 8.21 4.91 0.31
CA GLN A 30 6.87 5.32 0.76
C GLN A 30 6.42 6.60 0.06
N ARG A 31 5.13 6.67 -0.26
CA ARG A 31 4.53 7.83 -0.92
C ARG A 31 3.40 8.39 -0.07
N THR A 32 3.37 9.70 0.12
CA THR A 32 2.22 10.39 0.71
C THR A 32 1.50 11.15 -0.38
N VAL A 33 0.19 10.98 -0.48
CA VAL A 33 -0.67 11.71 -1.43
C VAL A 33 -1.89 12.28 -0.73
N GLU A 34 -2.36 13.42 -1.21
CA GLU A 34 -3.60 14.05 -0.76
C GLU A 34 -4.73 13.66 -1.70
N ILE A 35 -5.82 13.16 -1.12
CA ILE A 35 -7.00 12.72 -1.85
C ILE A 35 -8.25 13.43 -1.35
N VAL A 36 -9.24 13.59 -2.22
CA VAL A 36 -10.58 14.07 -1.86
C VAL A 36 -11.54 12.90 -1.75
N ARG A 37 -11.43 11.92 -2.64
CA ARG A 37 -12.36 10.79 -2.77
C ARG A 37 -11.66 9.45 -2.65
N ALA A 38 -12.38 8.42 -2.22
CA ALA A 38 -11.85 7.06 -2.15
C ALA A 38 -11.40 6.52 -3.52
N ALA A 39 -12.04 6.95 -4.62
CA ALA A 39 -11.64 6.56 -5.98
C ALA A 39 -10.23 7.06 -6.35
N GLU A 40 -9.84 8.23 -5.87
CA GLU A 40 -8.47 8.75 -6.06
C GLU A 40 -7.47 7.90 -5.26
N ALA A 41 -7.83 7.50 -4.04
CA ALA A 41 -7.04 6.57 -3.23
C ALA A 41 -6.77 5.25 -3.96
N GLU A 42 -7.81 4.71 -4.62
CA GLU A 42 -7.71 3.47 -5.37
C GLU A 42 -6.81 3.62 -6.61
N ALA A 43 -6.94 4.73 -7.34
CA ALA A 43 -6.10 5.02 -8.50
C ALA A 43 -4.62 5.15 -8.11
N GLU A 44 -4.32 5.93 -7.07
CA GLU A 44 -2.97 6.10 -6.54
C GLU A 44 -2.39 4.78 -6.01
N PHE A 45 -3.21 3.97 -5.35
CA PHE A 45 -2.78 2.65 -4.88
C PHE A 45 -2.43 1.71 -6.03
N LYS A 46 -3.24 1.68 -7.09
CA LYS A 46 -2.97 0.86 -8.28
C LYS A 46 -1.69 1.32 -8.98
N ALA A 47 -1.51 2.63 -9.15
CA ALA A 47 -0.28 3.19 -9.72
C ALA A 47 0.95 2.79 -8.90
N TYR A 48 0.87 2.93 -7.58
CA TYR A 48 1.95 2.55 -6.68
C TYR A 48 2.23 1.03 -6.71
N CYS A 49 1.21 0.19 -6.81
CA CYS A 49 1.40 -1.26 -6.98
C CYS A 49 2.11 -1.59 -8.29
N ALA A 50 1.78 -0.92 -9.40
CA ALA A 50 2.46 -1.12 -10.68
C ALA A 50 3.94 -0.69 -10.64
N GLU A 51 4.26 0.39 -9.92
CA GLU A 51 5.64 0.80 -9.70
C GLU A 51 6.42 -0.21 -8.85
N VAL A 52 5.80 -0.73 -7.79
CA VAL A 52 6.37 -1.82 -6.99
C VAL A 52 6.54 -3.09 -7.83
N GLU A 53 5.58 -3.42 -8.69
CA GLU A 53 5.62 -4.56 -9.59
C GLU A 53 6.83 -4.47 -10.54
N ALA A 54 7.09 -3.29 -11.10
CA ALA A 54 8.22 -3.02 -11.98
C ALA A 54 9.60 -3.22 -11.31
N THR A 55 9.68 -3.24 -9.98
CA THR A 55 10.93 -3.55 -9.26
C THR A 55 11.31 -5.03 -9.34
N GLY A 56 10.37 -5.91 -9.70
CA GLY A 56 10.56 -7.37 -9.77
C GLY A 56 10.79 -8.04 -8.41
N LYS A 57 10.68 -7.30 -7.31
CA LYS A 57 10.88 -7.82 -5.94
C LYS A 57 9.54 -8.14 -5.30
N GLY A 58 9.49 -9.24 -4.56
CA GLY A 58 8.33 -9.59 -3.73
C GLY A 58 8.09 -8.53 -2.65
N ALA A 59 6.87 -8.02 -2.59
CA ALA A 59 6.51 -6.89 -1.77
C ALA A 59 5.07 -6.97 -1.27
N ALA A 60 4.84 -6.46 -0.06
CA ALA A 60 3.52 -6.26 0.49
C ALA A 60 3.25 -4.75 0.57
N VAL A 61 2.20 -4.30 -0.10
CA VAL A 61 1.80 -2.89 -0.18
C VAL A 61 0.62 -2.64 0.75
N SER A 62 0.61 -1.51 1.44
CA SER A 62 -0.54 -1.06 2.23
C SER A 62 -0.78 0.43 2.10
N MET A 63 -2.00 0.85 2.41
CA MET A 63 -2.40 2.26 2.52
C MET A 63 -2.87 2.55 3.95
N SER A 64 -2.47 3.70 4.46
CA SER A 64 -2.88 4.17 5.78
C SER A 64 -3.24 5.64 5.73
N LEU A 65 -4.14 6.09 6.60
CA LEU A 65 -4.49 7.50 6.72
C LEU A 65 -3.41 8.22 7.51
N GLY A 66 -3.19 9.49 7.18
CA GLY A 66 -2.40 10.39 8.02
C GLY A 66 -2.98 10.49 9.43
N ARG A 67 -2.13 10.83 10.41
CA ARG A 67 -2.55 10.93 11.81
C ARG A 67 -3.64 12.00 11.96
N GLY A 68 -4.79 11.62 12.50
CA GLY A 68 -5.93 12.53 12.73
C GLY A 68 -6.80 12.78 11.49
N GLU A 69 -6.48 12.16 10.37
CA GLU A 69 -7.25 12.29 9.13
C GLU A 69 -8.50 11.41 9.16
N ARG A 70 -9.59 11.90 8.57
CA ARG A 70 -10.83 11.13 8.41
C ARG A 70 -10.83 10.37 7.09
N ALA A 71 -11.14 9.08 7.15
CA ALA A 71 -11.29 8.24 5.97
C ALA A 71 -12.44 8.74 5.08
N PRO A 72 -12.25 8.90 3.76
CA PRO A 72 -13.36 9.11 2.85
C PRO A 72 -14.26 7.87 2.81
N ASN A 73 -15.54 8.06 2.49
CA ASN A 73 -16.50 6.97 2.41
C ASN A 73 -16.03 5.89 1.43
N GLY A 74 -15.98 4.64 1.90
CA GLY A 74 -15.54 3.49 1.10
C GLY A 74 -14.05 3.16 1.18
N PHE A 75 -13.20 4.02 1.78
CA PHE A 75 -11.75 3.79 1.87
C PHE A 75 -11.38 2.43 2.47
N HIS A 76 -12.00 2.05 3.59
CA HIS A 76 -11.72 0.77 4.26
C HIS A 76 -12.17 -0.48 3.49
N LYS A 77 -12.84 -0.32 2.35
CA LYS A 77 -13.18 -1.42 1.43
C LYS A 77 -12.12 -1.61 0.34
N LEU A 78 -11.17 -0.69 0.21
CA LEU A 78 -10.12 -0.75 -0.81
C LEU A 78 -9.06 -1.79 -0.44
N PRO A 79 -8.43 -2.44 -1.44
CA PRO A 79 -7.25 -3.28 -1.22
C PRO A 79 -6.15 -2.48 -0.52
N GLY A 80 -5.38 -3.12 0.38
CA GLY A 80 -4.30 -2.41 1.10
C GLY A 80 -4.75 -1.57 2.29
N ALA A 81 -6.06 -1.29 2.46
CA ALA A 81 -6.56 -0.36 3.50
C ALA A 81 -6.79 -1.01 4.87
N LYS A 82 -7.03 -2.33 4.89
CA LYS A 82 -7.21 -3.13 6.12
C LYS A 82 -6.13 -4.19 6.28
N THR A 83 -5.67 -4.74 5.17
CA THR A 83 -4.68 -5.82 5.09
C THR A 83 -3.64 -5.43 4.06
N PHE A 84 -2.49 -6.09 4.11
CA PHE A 84 -1.49 -5.95 3.06
C PHE A 84 -1.98 -6.55 1.74
N HIS A 85 -1.59 -5.90 0.64
CA HIS A 85 -1.78 -6.39 -0.72
C HIS A 85 -0.45 -6.96 -1.22
N PRO A 86 -0.38 -8.27 -1.52
CA PRO A 86 0.84 -8.87 -2.05
C PRO A 86 1.06 -8.45 -3.51
N VAL A 87 2.32 -8.16 -3.86
CA VAL A 87 2.81 -7.81 -5.20
C VAL A 87 4.07 -8.64 -5.46
N ASN A 88 4.14 -9.38 -6.57
CA ASN A 88 5.26 -10.26 -6.90
C ASN A 88 5.59 -11.36 -5.85
N ILE A 89 4.58 -11.87 -5.13
CA ILE A 89 4.74 -12.91 -4.09
C ILE A 89 4.10 -14.24 -4.49
#